data_AF-W1S408-F1
#
_entry.id   AF-W1S408-F1
#
_cell.length_a   1.000
_cell.length_b   1.000
_cell.length_c   1.000
_cell.angle_alpha   90.00
_cell.angle_beta   90.00
_cell.angle_gamma   90.00
#
_symmetry.space_group_name_H-M   'P 1'
#
loop_
_entity.id
_entity.type
_entity.pdbx_description
1 polymer ?
#
loop_
_entity_poly.entity_id
_entity_poly.type
_entity_poly.pdbx_seq_one_letter_code
_entity_poly.pdbx_strand_id
1 'polypeptide(L)' 'AAAVDSSKDAMQAMFGGPAQRSASESATLSAAGRADAAAGIRSQAGDPGTDVVNKGDTTRDIIAAPEGDGQEARAAVPQ' A
#
# COMPACT_ATOMS: atom_id res chain seq x y z
N ALA A 1 25.51 28.78 6.20
CA ALA A 1 24.63 28.16 7.22
C ALA A 1 23.57 29.15 7.72
N ALA A 2 23.93 30.33 8.24
CA ALA A 2 22.97 31.32 8.76
C ALA A 2 21.88 31.81 7.76
N ALA A 3 22.20 31.92 6.47
CA ALA A 3 21.23 32.37 5.46
C ALA A 3 20.11 31.36 5.14
N VAL A 4 20.36 30.06 5.36
CA VAL A 4 19.35 29.00 5.16
C VAL A 4 18.35 29.00 6.31
N ASP A 5 18.82 29.31 7.52
CA ASP A 5 18.01 29.41 8.73
C ASP A 5 17.10 30.64 8.69
N SER A 6 17.64 31.80 8.30
CA SER A 6 16.87 33.03 8.14
C SER A 6 15.79 32.95 7.05
N SER A 7 16.06 32.20 5.98
CA SER A 7 15.06 31.94 4.94
C SER A 7 13.91 31.07 5.47
N LYS A 8 14.21 30.12 6.36
CA LYS A 8 13.22 29.24 7.00
C LYS A 8 12.32 30.01 7.97
N ASP A 9 12.90 30.90 8.77
CA ASP A 9 12.17 31.75 9.71
C ASP A 9 11.25 32.75 8.99
N ALA A 10 11.73 33.34 7.89
CA ALA A 10 10.90 34.23 7.07
C ALA A 10 9.69 33.50 6.47
N MET A 11 9.88 32.27 5.98
CA MET A 11 8.80 31.43 5.45
C MET A 11 7.79 31.06 6.56
N GLN A 12 8.26 30.69 7.75
CA GLN A 12 7.42 30.40 8.91
C GLN A 12 6.59 31.63 9.34
N ALA A 13 7.17 32.83 9.30
CA ALA A 13 6.48 34.07 9.63
C ALA A 13 5.44 34.48 8.57
N MET A 14 5.74 34.26 7.28
CA MET A 14 4.85 34.62 6.17
C MET A 14 3.70 33.64 5.96
N PHE A 15 3.94 32.33 6.11
CA PHE A 15 2.97 31.29 5.78
C PHE A 15 2.43 30.56 7.01
N GLY A 16 2.95 30.88 8.19
CA GLY A 16 2.67 30.14 9.41
C GLY A 16 3.44 28.82 9.46
N GLY A 17 3.42 28.20 10.63
CA GLY A 17 3.99 26.87 10.83
C GLY A 17 3.18 25.77 10.16
N PRO A 18 3.70 24.53 10.18
CA PRO A 18 2.95 23.38 9.69
C PRO A 18 1.60 23.30 10.40
N ALA A 19 0.52 23.31 9.61
CA ALA A 19 -0.83 23.15 10.13
C ALA A 19 -0.98 21.78 10.79
N GLN A 20 -1.60 21.75 11.97
CA GLN A 20 -1.88 20.51 12.67
C GLN A 20 -2.83 19.66 11.82
N ARG A 21 -2.49 18.38 11.62
CA ARG A 21 -3.33 17.45 10.86
C ARG A 21 -4.63 17.17 11.59
N SER A 22 -5.68 16.87 10.83
CA SER A 22 -6.97 16.49 11.41
C SER A 22 -6.81 15.26 12.31
N ALA A 23 -7.57 15.23 13.40
CA ALA A 23 -7.63 14.07 14.29
C ALA A 23 -8.13 12.82 13.54
N SER A 24 -9.10 12.98 12.62
CA SER A 24 -9.62 11.87 11.81
C SER A 24 -8.59 11.33 10.82
N GLU A 25 -7.82 12.22 10.17
CA GLU A 25 -6.71 11.82 9.28
C GLU A 25 -5.65 11.03 10.06
N SER A 26 -5.28 11.54 11.24
CA SER A 26 -4.29 10.89 12.11
C SER A 26 -4.77 9.53 12.60
N ALA A 27 -6.05 9.40 12.97
CA ALA A 27 -6.66 8.15 13.40
C ALA A 27 -6.70 7.12 12.26
N THR A 28 -7.14 7.52 11.06
CA THR A 28 -7.18 6.65 9.88
C THR A 28 -5.77 6.16 9.49
N LEU A 29 -4.78 7.04 9.51
CA LEU A 29 -3.39 6.66 9.22
C LEU A 29 -2.80 5.73 10.27
N SER A 30 -3.14 5.93 11.55
CA SER A 30 -2.72 5.03 12.63
C SER A 30 -3.36 3.65 12.48
N ALA A 31 -4.66 3.60 12.18
CA ALA A 31 -5.37 2.35 11.91
C ALA A 31 -4.84 1.63 10.66
N ALA A 32 -4.38 2.40 9.66
CA ALA A 32 -3.72 1.88 8.46
C ALA A 32 -2.26 1.43 8.70
N GLY A 33 -1.77 1.44 9.95
CA GLY A 33 -0.44 0.95 10.29
C GLY A 33 0.68 1.86 9.78
N ARG A 34 0.48 3.19 9.70
CA ARG A 34 1.48 4.14 9.20
C ARG A 34 2.86 4.03 9.86
N ALA A 35 2.92 3.61 11.13
CA ALA A 35 4.19 3.40 11.85
C ALA A 35 4.95 2.17 11.36
N ASP A 36 4.22 1.13 10.94
CA ASP A 36 4.75 -0.17 10.50
C ASP A 36 4.77 -0.30 8.98
N ALA A 37 4.25 0.71 8.27
CA ALA A 37 4.22 0.77 6.83
C ALA A 37 5.65 0.83 6.29
N ALA A 38 6.20 -0.33 5.91
CA ALA A 38 7.47 -0.42 5.22
C ALA A 38 7.41 0.41 3.93
N ALA A 39 8.40 1.29 3.74
CA ALA A 39 8.53 2.06 2.51
C ALA A 39 8.86 1.10 1.35
N GLY A 40 7.82 0.61 0.66
CA GLY A 40 7.96 -0.17 -0.56
C GLY A 40 7.78 -1.69 -0.42
N ILE A 41 6.64 -2.16 0.09
CA ILE A 41 6.27 -3.60 0.02
C ILE A 41 6.16 -4.12 -1.44
N ARG A 42 6.02 -3.24 -2.44
CA ARG A 42 5.87 -3.66 -3.85
C ARG A 42 7.18 -3.84 -4.64
N SER A 43 8.36 -3.64 -4.05
CA SER A 43 9.62 -3.57 -4.83
C SER A 43 10.75 -4.50 -4.37
N GLN A 44 10.55 -5.35 -3.36
CA GLN A 44 11.58 -6.30 -2.94
C GLN A 44 11.34 -7.66 -3.58
N ALA A 45 11.57 -7.78 -4.89
CA ALA A 45 11.68 -9.10 -5.49
C ALA A 45 12.84 -9.84 -4.80
N GLY A 46 12.54 -10.86 -3.99
CA GLY A 46 13.53 -11.64 -3.25
C GLY A 46 13.70 -11.28 -1.76
N ASP A 47 12.77 -10.54 -1.13
CA ASP A 47 12.77 -10.35 0.33
C ASP A 47 12.56 -11.71 1.05
N PRO A 48 13.47 -12.15 1.94
CA PRO A 48 13.29 -13.38 2.71
C PRO A 48 12.04 -13.36 3.61
N GLY A 49 11.52 -12.18 3.94
CA GLY A 49 10.27 -12.00 4.70
C GLY A 49 9.01 -12.01 3.84
N THR A 50 9.13 -12.06 2.51
CA THR A 50 7.96 -12.28 1.63
C THR A 50 7.73 -13.76 1.43
N ASP A 51 6.52 -14.22 1.74
CA ASP A 51 6.11 -15.61 1.51
C ASP A 51 6.13 -15.93 0.01
N VAL A 52 6.97 -16.88 -0.38
CA VAL A 52 6.97 -17.43 -1.74
C VAL A 52 5.78 -18.35 -1.88
N VAL A 53 4.75 -17.92 -2.60
CA VAL A 53 3.60 -18.78 -2.88
C VAL A 53 3.90 -19.64 -4.10
N ASN A 54 4.26 -20.91 -3.89
CA ASN A 54 4.40 -21.86 -4.98
C ASN A 54 3.02 -22.21 -5.57
N LYS A 55 2.73 -21.65 -6.75
CA LYS A 55 1.50 -21.91 -7.52
C LYS A 55 1.72 -22.81 -8.73
N GLY A 56 2.91 -23.40 -8.90
CA GLY A 56 3.26 -24.16 -10.11
C GLY A 56 2.32 -25.34 -10.35
N ASP A 57 2.03 -26.12 -9.30
CA ASP A 57 1.15 -27.27 -9.39
C ASP A 57 -0.29 -26.84 -9.69
N THR A 58 -0.82 -25.85 -8.97
CA THR A 58 -2.15 -25.29 -9.24
C THR A 58 -2.28 -24.72 -10.65
N THR A 59 -1.26 -24.02 -11.17
CA THR A 59 -1.26 -23.50 -12.53
C THR A 59 -1.23 -24.62 -13.56
N ARG A 60 -0.45 -25.68 -13.33
CA ARG A 60 -0.41 -26.85 -14.21
C ARG A 60 -1.75 -27.58 -14.22
N ASP A 61 -2.40 -27.70 -13.07
CA ASP A 61 -3.73 -28.31 -12.95
C ASP A 61 -4.80 -27.52 -13.70
N ILE A 62 -4.77 -26.17 -13.63
CA ILE A 62 -5.67 -25.30 -14.40
C ILE A 62 -5.46 -25.48 -15.91
N ILE A 63 -4.21 -25.54 -16.38
CA ILE A 63 -3.90 -25.70 -17.81
C ILE A 63 -4.34 -27.08 -18.33
N ALA A 64 -4.21 -28.12 -17.50
CA ALA A 64 -4.61 -29.47 -17.86
C ALA A 64 -6.12 -29.72 -17.75
N ALA A 65 -6.87 -28.83 -17.08
CA ALA A 65 -8.30 -28.98 -16.89
C ALA A 65 -9.06 -28.82 -18.22
N PRO A 66 -10.10 -29.64 -18.47
CA PRO A 66 -11.02 -29.41 -19.58
C PRO A 66 -11.70 -28.04 -19.48
N GLU A 67 -11.99 -27.42 -20.63
CA GLU A 67 -12.71 -26.15 -20.68
C GLU A 67 -14.12 -26.30 -20.08
N GLY A 68 -14.47 -25.38 -19.18
CA GLY A 68 -15.78 -25.30 -18.56
C GLY A 68 -15.78 -24.31 -17.40
N ASP A 69 -16.97 -23.83 -17.00
CA ASP A 69 -17.14 -22.77 -16.00
C ASP A 69 -16.69 -23.14 -14.57
N GLY A 70 -16.07 -24.31 -14.37
CA GLY A 70 -15.69 -24.81 -13.05
C GLY A 70 -16.88 -24.88 -12.07
N GLN A 71 -16.60 -25.17 -10.80
CA GLN A 71 -17.62 -25.11 -9.75
C GLN A 71 -17.93 -23.67 -9.32
N GLU A 72 -16.94 -22.77 -9.41
CA GLU A 72 -17.00 -21.42 -8.82
C GLU A 72 -17.14 -20.29 -9.85
N ALA A 73 -16.99 -20.54 -11.17
CA ALA A 73 -16.95 -19.47 -12.17
C ALA A 73 -18.33 -19.14 -12.77
N ARG A 74 -19.39 -19.15 -11.96
CA ARG A 74 -20.73 -18.71 -12.38
C ARG A 74 -21.07 -17.36 -11.76
N ALA A 75 -21.15 -16.33 -12.61
CA ALA A 75 -21.75 -15.05 -12.24
C ALA A 75 -23.16 -14.96 -12.84
N ALA A 76 -24.18 -14.74 -12.00
CA ALA A 76 -25.54 -14.46 -12.43
C ALA A 76 -25.88 -13.00 -12.13
N VAL A 77 -26.59 -12.34 -13.05
CA VAL A 77 -27.13 -11.00 -12.83
C VAL A 77 -28.42 -11.16 -12.01
N PRO A 78 -28.55 -10.52 -10.82
CA PRO A 78 -29.81 -10.52 -10.08
C PRO A 78 -30.92 -9.81 -10.87
N GLN A 79 -32.15 -10.32 -10.84
CA GLN A 79 -33.34 -9.68 -11.43
C GLN A 79 -33.88 -8.58 -10.53
#